data_AF-A0A7S2JJS1-F1
#
_entry.id   AF-A0A7S2JJS1-F1
#
_cell.length_a   1.000
_cell.length_b   1.000
_cell.length_c   1.000
_cell.angle_alpha   90.00
_cell.angle_beta   90.00
_cell.angle_gamma   90.00
#
_symmetry.space_group_name_H-M   'P 1'
#
loop_
_entity.id
_entity.type
_entity.pdbx_description
1 polymer ?
#
loop_
_entity_poly.entity_id
_entity_poly.type
_entity_poly.pdbx_seq_one_letter_code
_entity_poly.pdbx_strand_id
1 'polypeptide(L)'
;GRLVLIGGVALSLPDGGPGYDDQFLPLMFEVRQSGREAIDLMGRFSNGHIQQDLAFSPWAAVGAERQVFAWMAWSPPVDTPQYQALHRYFPDALPAEAVHRRAIQVLRQYGLNDVNTLLGTSFDPDNVNHEADCLGTLMQQYWGEVFPMGGLGGAPFTGKTGFAAFSSHVADEGH
;
A
#
# COMPACT_ATOMS: atom_id res chain seq x y z
N GLY A 1 -20.76 5.26 -4.38
CA GLY A 1 -19.30 5.22 -4.38
C GLY A 1 -18.73 3.88 -4.84
N ARG A 2 -17.40 3.84 -4.99
CA ARG A 2 -16.60 2.62 -5.15
C ARG A 2 -15.88 2.39 -3.83
N LEU A 3 -15.91 1.17 -3.30
CA LEU A 3 -15.09 0.79 -2.15
C LEU A 3 -13.80 0.19 -2.66
N VAL A 4 -12.66 0.71 -2.21
CA VAL A 4 -11.34 0.13 -2.51
C VAL A 4 -10.81 -0.57 -1.28
N LEU A 5 -10.36 -1.81 -1.46
CA LEU A 5 -9.68 -2.57 -0.41
C LEU A 5 -8.23 -2.78 -0.80
N ILE A 6 -7.30 -2.36 0.07
CA ILE A 6 -5.89 -2.72 0.01
C ILE A 6 -5.59 -3.43 1.32
N GLY A 7 -5.17 -4.69 1.24
CA GLY A 7 -4.91 -5.54 2.40
C GLY A 7 -3.61 -6.30 2.24
N GLY A 8 -2.96 -6.61 3.36
CA GLY A 8 -1.63 -7.20 3.34
C GLY A 8 -1.00 -7.29 4.72
N VAL A 9 0.30 -7.56 4.73
CA VAL A 9 1.12 -7.62 5.95
C VAL A 9 2.08 -6.44 5.95
N ALA A 10 1.98 -5.59 6.96
CA ALA A 10 3.01 -4.59 7.24
C ALA A 10 4.24 -5.28 7.85
N LEU A 11 5.41 -4.96 7.32
CA LEU A 11 6.69 -5.56 7.68
C LEU A 11 7.63 -4.45 8.12
N SER A 12 7.68 -4.26 9.44
CA SER A 12 8.58 -3.28 10.02
C SER A 12 10.01 -3.78 9.96
N LEU A 13 10.88 -2.98 9.36
CA LEU A 13 12.30 -3.31 9.31
C LEU A 13 12.98 -2.73 10.56
N PRO A 14 13.84 -3.49 11.26
CA PRO A 14 14.55 -2.95 12.42
C PRO A 14 15.39 -1.75 11.99
N ASP A 15 15.42 -0.69 12.81
CA ASP A 15 16.25 0.51 12.63
C ASP A 15 17.68 0.12 12.23
N GLY A 16 17.94 0.12 10.93
CA GLY A 16 19.15 -0.44 10.32
C GLY A 16 20.08 0.61 9.73
N GLY A 17 19.79 1.89 9.99
CA GLY A 17 20.47 3.04 9.42
C GLY A 17 19.53 3.90 8.56
N PRO A 18 19.97 5.13 8.21
CA PRO A 18 19.12 6.08 7.50
C PRO A 18 18.76 5.57 6.10
N GLY A 19 17.47 5.35 5.84
CA GLY A 19 16.92 5.42 4.48
C GLY A 19 16.14 4.22 3.93
N TYR A 20 15.81 3.18 4.70
CA TYR A 20 14.92 2.11 4.20
C TYR A 20 13.52 2.31 4.75
N ASP A 21 12.54 2.26 3.86
CA ASP A 21 11.14 2.36 4.25
C ASP A 21 10.64 1.01 4.77
N ASP A 22 9.69 1.06 5.69
CA ASP A 22 8.85 -0.09 6.02
C ASP A 22 8.29 -0.77 4.77
N GLN A 23 8.23 -2.10 4.82
CA GLN A 23 7.77 -2.90 3.70
C GLN A 23 6.31 -3.31 3.93
N PHE A 24 5.62 -3.59 2.83
CA PHE A 24 4.26 -4.08 2.84
C PHE A 24 4.15 -5.21 1.83
N LEU A 25 3.66 -6.36 2.28
CA LEU A 25 3.31 -7.48 1.42
C LEU A 25 1.84 -7.37 1.05
N PRO A 26 1.48 -6.94 -0.18
CA PRO A 26 0.10 -6.86 -0.59
C PRO A 26 -0.46 -8.27 -0.79
N LEU A 27 -1.64 -8.52 -0.23
CA LEU A 27 -2.40 -9.77 -0.39
C LEU A 27 -3.79 -9.52 -1.01
N MET A 28 -4.20 -8.25 -1.09
CA MET A 28 -5.47 -7.83 -1.64
C MET A 28 -5.35 -6.42 -2.22
N PHE A 29 -5.86 -6.24 -3.44
CA PHE A 29 -6.12 -4.94 -4.03
C PHE A 29 -7.32 -5.05 -4.95
N GLU A 30 -8.45 -4.49 -4.57
CA GLU A 30 -9.69 -4.66 -5.33
C GLU A 30 -10.60 -3.43 -5.25
N VAL A 31 -11.39 -3.23 -6.32
CA VAL A 31 -12.45 -2.24 -6.38
C VAL A 31 -13.79 -2.95 -6.34
N ARG A 32 -14.64 -2.56 -5.39
CA ARG A 32 -15.99 -3.08 -5.20
C ARG A 32 -17.03 -2.01 -5.48
N GLN A 33 -18.13 -2.42 -6.11
CA GLN A 33 -19.26 -1.55 -6.39
C GLN A 33 -20.54 -2.38 -6.30
N SER A 34 -21.59 -1.80 -5.70
CA SER A 34 -22.89 -2.48 -5.56
C SER A 34 -23.42 -2.98 -6.91
N GLY A 35 -23.83 -4.24 -6.95
CA GLY A 35 -24.36 -4.89 -8.15
C GLY A 35 -23.33 -5.21 -9.25
N ARG A 36 -22.03 -5.05 -8.98
CA ARG A 36 -20.95 -5.40 -9.91
C ARG A 36 -19.99 -6.40 -9.28
N GLU A 37 -19.35 -7.20 -10.12
CA GLU A 37 -18.25 -8.07 -9.71
C GLU A 37 -17.08 -7.23 -9.21
N ALA A 38 -16.34 -7.76 -8.23
CA ALA A 38 -15.13 -7.12 -7.74
C ALA A 38 -14.06 -7.10 -8.84
N ILE A 39 -13.40 -5.96 -9.00
CA ILE A 39 -12.30 -5.82 -9.96
C ILE A 39 -11.00 -6.07 -9.19
N ASP A 40 -10.33 -7.17 -9.49
CA ASP A 40 -9.00 -7.49 -8.96
C ASP A 40 -7.93 -6.60 -9.61
N LEU A 41 -7.14 -5.94 -8.77
CA LEU A 41 -6.04 -5.06 -9.13
C LEU A 41 -4.70 -5.53 -8.58
N MET A 42 -4.61 -6.74 -8.00
CA MET A 42 -3.36 -7.28 -7.44
C MET A 42 -2.21 -7.26 -8.45
N GLY A 43 -2.51 -7.57 -9.71
CA GLY A 43 -1.53 -7.51 -10.81
C GLY A 43 -0.96 -6.10 -11.08
N ARG A 44 -1.44 -5.05 -10.41
CA ARG A 44 -0.85 -3.69 -10.46
C ARG A 44 0.29 -3.49 -9.47
N PHE A 45 0.39 -4.33 -8.43
CA PHE A 45 1.55 -4.38 -7.56
C PHE A 45 2.64 -5.30 -8.10
N SER A 46 2.26 -6.32 -8.89
CA SER A 46 3.21 -7.09 -9.67
C SER A 46 3.69 -6.28 -10.88
N ASN A 47 4.99 -6.15 -11.05
CA ASN A 47 5.55 -5.76 -12.34
C ASN A 47 6.58 -6.82 -12.71
N GLY A 48 6.18 -7.71 -13.63
CA GLY A 48 7.00 -8.83 -14.08
C GLY A 48 8.34 -8.42 -14.68
N HIS A 49 8.52 -7.15 -15.05
CA HIS A 49 9.79 -6.61 -15.53
C HIS A 49 10.80 -6.24 -14.41
N ILE A 50 10.34 -6.07 -13.17
CA ILE A 50 11.22 -5.67 -12.04
C ILE A 50 11.69 -6.87 -11.23
N GLN A 51 10.94 -7.98 -11.27
CA GLN A 51 11.22 -9.16 -10.46
C GLN A 51 12.13 -10.19 -11.15
N GLN A 52 12.45 -10.06 -12.45
CA GLN A 52 13.19 -11.13 -13.15
C GLN A 52 14.41 -10.75 -13.98
N ASP A 53 14.61 -9.54 -14.52
CA ASP A 53 15.89 -9.26 -15.18
C ASP A 53 16.03 -7.78 -15.53
N LEU A 54 16.83 -7.05 -14.75
CA LEU A 54 17.24 -5.69 -15.12
C LEU A 54 18.10 -5.67 -16.40
N ALA A 55 18.61 -6.83 -16.84
CA ALA A 55 19.45 -6.95 -18.03
C ALA A 55 18.67 -6.90 -19.37
N PHE A 56 17.35 -7.13 -19.38
CA PHE A 56 16.60 -7.33 -20.62
C PHE A 56 15.32 -6.51 -20.78
N SER A 57 15.07 -5.48 -19.96
CA SER A 57 13.88 -4.63 -20.13
C SER A 57 14.00 -3.72 -21.37
N PRO A 58 13.13 -3.87 -22.40
CA PRO A 58 13.12 -2.98 -23.57
C PRO A 58 12.50 -1.60 -23.27
N TRP A 59 12.20 -1.31 -21.99
CA TRP A 59 11.57 -0.08 -21.52
C TRP A 59 12.53 0.76 -20.65
N ALA A 60 13.82 0.77 -20.99
CA ALA A 60 14.84 1.70 -20.47
C ALA A 60 14.57 3.17 -20.89
N ALA A 61 13.33 3.62 -20.73
CA ALA A 61 12.93 5.01 -20.81
C ALA A 61 12.83 5.53 -19.37
N VAL A 62 13.35 6.75 -19.17
CA VAL A 62 13.47 7.63 -17.99
C VAL A 62 12.48 7.43 -16.81
N GLY A 63 11.30 6.82 -17.01
CA GLY A 63 10.35 6.46 -15.95
C GLY A 63 10.61 5.13 -15.24
N ALA A 64 11.06 4.08 -15.94
CA ALA A 64 11.33 2.77 -15.33
C ALA A 64 12.59 2.81 -14.44
N GLU A 65 13.63 3.51 -14.90
CA GLU A 65 14.81 3.83 -14.11
C GLU A 65 14.41 4.53 -12.81
N ARG A 66 13.52 5.53 -12.84
CA ARG A 66 13.10 6.25 -11.64
C ARG A 66 12.34 5.36 -10.64
N GLN A 67 11.57 4.38 -11.11
CA GLN A 67 10.88 3.42 -10.24
C GLN A 67 11.83 2.36 -9.67
N VAL A 68 12.82 1.92 -10.45
CA VAL A 68 13.88 1.00 -9.99
C VAL A 68 14.84 1.70 -9.03
N PHE A 69 15.28 2.92 -9.33
CA PHE A 69 16.13 3.75 -8.46
C PHE A 69 15.39 4.16 -7.17
N ALA A 70 14.08 4.44 -7.25
CA ALA A 70 13.27 4.67 -6.06
C ALA A 70 13.11 3.39 -5.23
N TRP A 71 12.90 2.23 -5.87
CA TRP A 71 12.88 0.93 -5.20
C TRP A 71 14.23 0.61 -4.52
N MET A 72 15.35 0.86 -5.21
CA MET A 72 16.70 0.70 -4.65
C MET A 72 17.00 1.70 -3.51
N ALA A 73 16.30 2.83 -3.44
CA ALA A 73 16.45 3.80 -2.37
C ALA A 73 15.62 3.46 -1.13
N TRP A 74 14.57 2.63 -1.25
CA TRP A 74 13.66 2.30 -0.15
C TRP A 74 13.78 0.86 0.37
N SER A 75 14.53 0.01 -0.33
CA SER A 75 14.80 -1.37 0.11
C SER A 75 16.20 -1.50 0.72
N PRO A 76 16.41 -2.43 1.68
CA PRO A 76 17.74 -2.72 2.19
C PRO A 76 18.72 -3.14 1.07
N PRO A 77 20.03 -2.87 1.18
CA PRO A 77 21.02 -3.25 0.18
C PRO A 77 21.09 -4.77 0.03
N VAL A 78 21.34 -5.24 -1.20
CA VAL A 78 21.25 -6.66 -1.58
C VAL A 78 22.17 -7.60 -0.78
N ASP A 79 23.26 -7.07 -0.25
CA ASP A 79 24.28 -7.76 0.54
C ASP A 79 23.95 -7.82 2.04
N THR A 80 22.86 -7.19 2.48
CA THR A 80 22.46 -7.19 3.89
C THR A 80 21.65 -8.44 4.30
N PRO A 81 21.79 -8.92 5.55
CA PRO A 81 20.93 -9.98 6.08
C PRO A 81 19.43 -9.65 6.02
N GLN A 82 19.08 -8.38 6.18
CA GLN A 82 17.70 -7.87 6.11
C GLN A 82 17.12 -8.07 4.70
N TYR A 83 17.85 -7.68 3.66
CA TYR A 83 17.43 -7.91 2.28
C TYR A 83 17.22 -9.40 2.02
N GLN A 84 18.19 -10.23 2.42
CA GLN A 84 18.13 -11.68 2.23
C GLN A 84 16.95 -12.31 2.97
N ALA A 85 16.66 -11.88 4.20
CA ALA A 85 15.51 -12.37 4.97
C ALA A 85 14.19 -11.91 4.35
N LEU A 86 14.07 -10.63 4.00
CA LEU A 86 12.88 -10.06 3.36
C LEU A 86 12.53 -10.82 2.09
N HIS A 87 13.49 -10.99 1.17
CA HIS A 87 13.23 -11.66 -0.11
C HIS A 87 13.07 -13.18 0.02
N ARG A 88 13.59 -13.79 1.08
CA ARG A 88 13.41 -15.22 1.36
C ARG A 88 12.02 -15.54 1.93
N TYR A 89 11.53 -14.73 2.86
CA TYR A 89 10.30 -15.02 3.60
C TYR A 89 9.09 -14.24 3.07
N PHE A 90 9.32 -13.11 2.39
CA PHE A 90 8.29 -12.21 1.84
C PHE A 90 8.68 -11.73 0.43
N PRO A 91 8.81 -12.63 -0.57
CA PRO A 91 9.37 -12.33 -1.89
C PRO A 91 8.59 -11.29 -2.72
N ASP A 92 7.32 -11.04 -2.38
CA ASP A 92 6.45 -10.07 -3.05
C ASP A 92 6.22 -8.80 -2.20
N ALA A 93 6.97 -8.64 -1.10
CA ALA A 93 6.95 -7.41 -0.32
C ALA A 93 7.50 -6.25 -1.14
N LEU A 94 6.87 -5.10 -1.00
CA LEU A 94 7.23 -3.86 -1.66
C LEU A 94 7.43 -2.79 -0.59
N PRO A 95 8.27 -1.77 -0.83
CA PRO A 95 8.29 -0.61 0.05
C PRO A 95 6.89 0.02 0.15
N ALA A 96 6.51 0.46 1.34
CA ALA A 96 5.21 1.08 1.58
C ALA A 96 4.94 2.25 0.62
N GLU A 97 5.95 3.08 0.34
CA GLU A 97 5.88 4.18 -0.62
C GLU A 97 5.61 3.71 -2.07
N ALA A 98 6.15 2.55 -2.46
CA ALA A 98 5.87 1.96 -3.77
C ALA A 98 4.41 1.48 -3.87
N VAL A 99 3.88 0.85 -2.81
CA VAL A 99 2.47 0.45 -2.73
C VAL A 99 1.57 1.67 -2.81
N HIS A 100 1.85 2.68 -1.98
CA HIS A 100 1.12 3.95 -1.92
C HIS A 100 1.03 4.64 -3.29
N ARG A 101 2.17 4.89 -3.94
CA ARG A 101 2.21 5.59 -5.24
C ARG A 101 1.51 4.81 -6.36
N ARG A 102 1.70 3.49 -6.41
CA ARG A 102 1.03 2.64 -7.42
C ARG A 102 -0.47 2.62 -7.21
N ALA A 103 -0.92 2.54 -5.95
CA ALA A 103 -2.33 2.62 -5.62
C ALA A 103 -2.94 3.93 -6.11
N ILE A 104 -2.36 5.09 -5.78
CA ILE A 104 -2.86 6.40 -6.25
C ILE A 104 -2.96 6.44 -7.79
N GLN A 105 -1.90 6.01 -8.48
CA GLN A 105 -1.87 6.05 -9.94
C GLN A 105 -3.00 5.22 -10.57
N VAL A 106 -3.27 4.04 -10.02
CA VAL A 106 -4.35 3.17 -10.47
C VAL A 106 -5.71 3.77 -10.12
N LEU A 107 -5.89 4.23 -8.88
CA LEU A 107 -7.17 4.72 -8.36
C LEU A 107 -7.66 6.00 -9.04
N ARG A 108 -6.75 6.86 -9.53
CA ARG A 108 -7.10 8.01 -10.38
C ARG A 108 -7.83 7.59 -11.66
N GLN A 109 -7.52 6.43 -12.23
CA GLN A 109 -8.22 5.89 -13.41
C GLN A 109 -9.66 5.48 -13.07
N TYR A 110 -9.93 5.22 -11.79
CA TYR A 110 -11.25 4.99 -11.23
C TYR A 110 -11.87 6.27 -10.66
N GLY A 111 -11.34 7.46 -10.96
CA GLY A 111 -11.92 8.73 -10.50
C GLY A 111 -11.79 9.01 -9.00
N LEU A 112 -11.02 8.21 -8.25
CA LEU A 112 -10.69 8.49 -6.85
C LEU A 112 -9.55 9.52 -6.78
N ASN A 113 -9.70 10.48 -5.89
CA ASN A 113 -8.71 11.50 -5.53
C ASN A 113 -8.85 11.92 -4.06
N ASP A 114 -7.91 12.74 -3.60
CA ASP A 114 -7.80 13.29 -2.25
C ASP A 114 -8.97 14.20 -1.82
N VAL A 115 -9.85 14.59 -2.76
CA VAL A 115 -11.01 15.44 -2.48
C VAL A 115 -12.30 14.62 -2.33
N ASN A 116 -12.40 13.47 -2.99
CA ASN A 116 -13.65 12.71 -3.08
C ASN A 116 -13.58 11.29 -2.47
N THR A 117 -12.49 10.96 -1.78
CA THR A 117 -12.27 9.63 -1.22
C THR A 117 -12.01 9.73 0.27
N LEU A 118 -12.74 8.97 1.08
CA LEU A 118 -12.49 8.87 2.53
C LEU A 118 -11.59 7.66 2.82
N LEU A 119 -10.51 7.89 3.58
CA LEU A 119 -9.61 6.81 3.98
C LEU A 119 -10.07 6.14 5.28
N GLY A 120 -10.20 4.82 5.25
CA GLY A 120 -10.32 3.98 6.44
C GLY A 120 -9.07 3.12 6.60
N THR A 121 -8.52 3.01 7.82
CA THR A 121 -7.33 2.19 8.09
C THR A 121 -7.62 1.10 9.12
N SER A 122 -6.92 -0.03 9.00
CA SER A 122 -7.04 -1.15 9.93
C SER A 122 -5.67 -1.75 10.20
N PHE A 123 -4.90 -1.07 11.05
CA PHE A 123 -3.56 -1.50 11.48
C PHE A 123 -3.57 -1.84 12.98
N ASP A 124 -2.53 -2.52 13.45
CA ASP A 124 -2.31 -2.73 14.87
C ASP A 124 -1.95 -1.38 15.55
N PRO A 125 -2.50 -1.09 16.74
CA PRO A 125 -2.27 0.17 17.42
C PRO A 125 -0.84 0.37 17.96
N ASP A 126 0.04 -0.63 17.87
CA ASP A 126 1.46 -0.52 18.21
C ASP A 126 2.12 0.67 17.49
N ASN A 127 3.04 1.35 18.20
CA ASN A 127 3.69 2.56 17.71
C ASN A 127 4.47 2.32 16.42
N VAL A 128 4.94 1.10 16.18
CA VAL A 128 5.67 0.76 14.96
C VAL A 128 4.85 0.98 13.69
N ASN A 129 3.51 0.93 13.75
CA ASN A 129 2.65 1.18 12.57
C ASN A 129 2.33 2.68 12.34
N HIS A 130 2.90 3.57 13.15
CA HIS A 130 2.63 5.01 13.13
C HIS A 130 3.87 5.84 12.76
N GLU A 131 4.95 5.17 12.33
CA GLU A 131 6.14 5.85 11.81
C GLU A 131 5.84 6.50 10.44
N ALA A 132 6.68 7.47 10.06
CA ALA A 132 6.43 8.34 8.91
C ALA A 132 6.40 7.61 7.56
N ASP A 133 7.11 6.49 7.47
CA ASP A 133 7.32 5.64 6.30
C ASP A 133 6.36 4.44 6.26
N CYS A 134 5.55 4.20 7.30
CA CYS A 134 4.53 3.15 7.27
C CYS A 134 3.42 3.48 6.26
N LEU A 135 2.87 2.44 5.61
CA LEU A 135 1.82 2.60 4.60
C LEU A 135 0.61 3.38 5.10
N GLY A 136 0.17 3.15 6.34
CA GLY A 136 -0.95 3.86 6.95
C GLY A 136 -0.70 5.37 7.02
N THR A 137 0.49 5.77 7.47
CA THR A 137 0.91 7.17 7.59
C THR A 137 1.04 7.83 6.22
N LEU A 138 1.67 7.16 5.25
CA LEU A 138 1.79 7.66 3.87
C LEU A 138 0.42 7.87 3.22
N MET A 139 -0.49 6.91 3.41
CA MET A 139 -1.87 7.03 2.91
C MET A 139 -2.61 8.18 3.61
N GLN A 140 -2.50 8.33 4.92
CA GLN A 140 -3.10 9.45 5.65
C GLN A 140 -2.62 10.81 5.12
N GLN A 141 -1.32 10.96 4.88
CA GLN A 141 -0.75 12.22 4.39
C GLN A 141 -1.34 12.65 3.04
N TYR A 142 -1.64 11.70 2.15
CA TYR A 142 -2.23 11.99 0.84
C TYR A 142 -3.75 12.10 0.86
N TRP A 143 -4.45 11.17 1.53
CA TRP A 143 -5.92 11.08 1.51
C TRP A 143 -6.61 11.94 2.58
N GLY A 144 -5.86 12.48 3.55
CA GLY A 144 -6.38 13.38 4.56
C GLY A 144 -6.93 12.65 5.79
N GLU A 145 -8.17 12.96 6.18
CA GLU A 145 -8.78 12.41 7.39
C GLU A 145 -8.92 10.88 7.32
N VAL A 146 -8.61 10.22 8.44
CA VAL A 146 -8.63 8.76 8.56
C VAL A 146 -9.70 8.33 9.55
N PHE A 147 -10.50 7.35 9.13
CA PHE A 147 -11.38 6.62 10.03
C PHE A 147 -10.68 5.34 10.54
N PRO A 148 -10.23 5.29 11.82
CA PRO A 148 -9.54 4.12 12.35
C PRO A 148 -10.53 2.99 12.61
N MET A 149 -10.30 1.84 11.99
CA MET A 149 -11.13 0.64 12.14
C MET A 149 -10.38 -0.53 12.79
N GLY A 150 -9.05 -0.42 12.92
CA GLY A 150 -8.15 -1.47 13.41
C GLY A 150 -8.19 -1.74 14.90
N GLY A 151 -7.20 -2.50 15.35
CA GLY A 151 -7.08 -3.03 16.70
C GLY A 151 -6.01 -4.11 16.75
N LEU A 152 -5.92 -4.87 17.84
CA LEU A 152 -4.90 -5.92 18.03
C LEU A 152 -4.77 -6.84 16.81
N GLY A 153 -3.55 -6.98 16.29
CA GLY A 153 -3.19 -7.72 15.10
C GLY A 153 -3.66 -7.08 13.78
N GLY A 154 -4.10 -5.83 13.79
CA GLY A 154 -4.73 -5.17 12.64
C GLY A 154 -6.17 -5.62 12.37
N ALA A 155 -6.78 -6.36 13.29
CA ALA A 155 -8.15 -6.84 13.11
C ALA A 155 -9.16 -5.68 13.14
N PRO A 156 -10.17 -5.66 12.25
CA PRO A 156 -11.16 -4.58 12.18
C PRO A 156 -12.22 -4.71 13.29
N PHE A 157 -11.85 -4.45 14.55
CA PHE A 157 -12.72 -4.69 15.71
C PHE A 157 -13.94 -3.77 15.79
N THR A 158 -13.95 -2.67 15.06
CA THR A 158 -15.15 -1.82 14.96
C THR A 158 -16.33 -2.53 14.27
N GLY A 159 -16.05 -3.59 13.49
CA GLY A 159 -17.04 -4.49 12.93
C GLY A 159 -18.05 -3.81 12.00
N LYS A 160 -19.25 -4.40 11.87
CA LYS A 160 -20.30 -3.89 10.98
C LYS A 160 -20.76 -2.48 11.35
N THR A 161 -20.83 -2.18 12.65
CA THR A 161 -21.24 -0.86 13.15
C THR A 161 -20.20 0.19 12.79
N GLY A 162 -18.91 -0.10 12.99
CA GLY A 162 -17.81 0.76 12.57
C GLY A 162 -17.79 1.01 11.08
N PHE A 163 -17.94 -0.04 10.28
CA PHE A 163 -17.97 0.09 8.82
C PHE A 163 -19.17 0.91 8.33
N ALA A 164 -20.34 0.76 8.97
CA ALA A 164 -21.51 1.59 8.68
C ALA A 164 -21.28 3.07 9.04
N ALA A 165 -20.64 3.33 10.19
CA ALA A 165 -20.24 4.68 10.58
C ALA A 165 -19.21 5.27 9.61
N PHE A 166 -18.17 4.53 9.23
CA PHE A 166 -17.22 4.93 8.19
C PHE A 166 -17.94 5.32 6.89
N SER A 167 -18.85 4.45 6.42
CA SER A 167 -19.59 4.66 5.18
C SER A 167 -20.49 5.89 5.22
N SER A 168 -20.99 6.29 6.39
CA SER A 168 -21.84 7.49 6.53
C SER A 168 -21.05 8.81 6.53
N HIS A 169 -19.71 8.76 6.62
CA HIS A 169 -18.84 9.94 6.54
C HIS A 169 -18.30 10.18 5.13
N VAL A 170 -18.53 9.26 4.19
CA VAL A 170 -18.19 9.47 2.78
C VAL A 170 -19.05 10.61 2.24
N ALA A 171 -18.41 11.60 1.61
CA ALA A 171 -19.12 12.73 1.01
C ALA A 171 -20.14 12.27 -0.05
N ASP A 172 -21.17 13.10 -0.29
CA ASP A 172 -22.12 12.85 -1.38
C ASP A 172 -21.38 12.69 -2.72
N GLU A 173 -21.74 11.67 -3.49
CA GLU A 173 -21.05 11.25 -4.73
C GLU A 173 -19.57 10.81 -4.55
N GLY A 174 -19.11 10.68 -3.30
CA GLY A 174 -17.76 10.25 -2.94
C GLY A 174 -17.53 8.74 -3.00
N HIS A 175 -16.34 8.36 -2.56
CA HIS A 175 -15.81 6.99 -2.56
C HIS A 175 -15.34 6.57 -1.17
#